data_AF-A0A067EL40-F1
#
_entry.id   AF-A0A067EL40-F1
#
_cell.length_a   1.000
_cell.length_b   1.000
_cell.length_c   1.000
_cell.angle_alpha   90.00
_cell.angle_beta   90.00
_cell.angle_gamma   90.00
#
_symmetry.space_group_name_H-M   'P 1'
#
loop_
_entity.id
_entity.type
_entity.pdbx_description
1 polymer ?
#
loop_
_entity_poly.entity_id
_entity_poly.type
_entity_poly.pdbx_seq_one_letter_code
_entity_poly.pdbx_strand_id
1 'polypeptide(L)'
;QGEAKKALQMLRKPAVPIDLQYKFAPDLIMLDAYETVESWMTTNNLNPRKLIPAMMRYSSEPHAKNETHEVIKYLEFCVHRLHNEDPGVHNLLLSLYAKQEDDSALLRFLQCKFGKGRENGPEFFYDPKYALRLCLKEKRMRACVHIYGMMSMHEEAVALALQVDPELAMAEADKVEDDEDLRKKLWLMVAKHVIEQEKGTKRENIRKAIAFLKETDGLLKIEDILPFFPDFALIDDFKEAICSSLDDYNKQIEQLKQEMNDATHGADNIRNDISALAQRYAVIDRDEDCGVCRRKILVAGRDYRMARGYASVGPMAPFYVFPCGHAFHAQCLIAHVTQCTNETQVSVVDIVLSYKRLQSGWNTVASGGLHISHTKDVKVLVFSKYGCMQ
;
A
#
# COMPACT_ATOMS: atom_id res chain seq x y z
N GLN A 1 -26.94 -40.83 32.64
CA GLN A 1 -26.84 -39.53 33.36
C GLN A 1 -26.16 -39.66 34.74
N GLY A 2 -26.65 -40.47 35.69
CA GLY A 2 -26.06 -40.51 37.05
C GLY A 2 -24.61 -41.06 37.16
N GLU A 3 -24.19 -41.92 36.24
CA GLU A 3 -22.86 -42.54 36.26
C GLU A 3 -21.75 -41.63 35.72
N ALA A 4 -22.03 -40.87 34.66
CA ALA A 4 -21.10 -39.88 34.09
C ALA A 4 -20.72 -38.82 35.13
N LYS A 5 -21.71 -38.28 35.85
CA LYS A 5 -21.52 -37.24 36.86
C LYS A 5 -20.64 -37.71 38.03
N LYS A 6 -20.83 -38.96 38.48
CA LYS A 6 -19.99 -39.58 39.52
C LYS A 6 -18.56 -39.84 39.02
N ALA A 7 -18.40 -40.31 37.79
CA ALA A 7 -17.09 -40.52 37.18
C ALA A 7 -16.32 -39.20 37.03
N LEU A 8 -16.97 -38.14 36.54
CA LEU A 8 -16.40 -36.80 36.42
C LEU A 8 -16.00 -36.20 37.78
N GLN A 9 -16.83 -36.38 38.83
CA GLN A 9 -16.47 -35.97 40.19
C GLN A 9 -15.22 -36.68 40.72
N MET A 10 -15.03 -37.96 40.41
CA MET A 10 -13.82 -38.70 40.81
C MET A 10 -12.60 -38.23 40.02
N LEU A 11 -12.75 -37.98 38.72
CA LEU A 11 -11.68 -37.52 37.84
C LEU A 11 -11.20 -36.09 38.15
N ARG A 12 -12.04 -35.26 38.78
CA ARG A 12 -11.68 -33.88 39.22
C ARG A 12 -10.88 -33.83 40.51
N LYS A 13 -10.71 -34.95 41.24
CA LYS A 13 -9.95 -34.95 42.49
C LYS A 13 -8.46 -34.69 42.20
N PRO A 14 -7.77 -33.84 42.98
CA PRO A 14 -6.38 -33.47 42.72
C PRO A 14 -5.39 -34.66 42.80
N ALA A 15 -5.78 -35.76 43.45
CA ALA A 15 -4.99 -36.99 43.52
C ALA A 15 -5.05 -37.83 42.22
N VAL A 16 -5.93 -37.52 41.28
CA VAL A 16 -6.11 -38.28 40.04
C VAL A 16 -5.25 -37.68 38.92
N PRO A 17 -4.40 -38.47 38.26
CA PRO A 17 -3.62 -37.99 37.12
C PRO A 17 -4.51 -37.44 35.99
N ILE A 18 -4.11 -36.29 35.44
CA ILE A 18 -4.83 -35.66 34.33
C ILE A 18 -4.90 -36.55 33.07
N ASP A 19 -3.94 -37.46 32.92
CA ASP A 19 -3.90 -38.42 31.81
C ASP A 19 -5.11 -39.36 31.78
N LEU A 20 -5.71 -39.64 32.95
CA LEU A 20 -6.95 -40.42 33.02
C LEU A 20 -8.13 -39.63 32.45
N GLN A 21 -8.15 -38.30 32.58
CA GLN A 21 -9.17 -37.47 31.96
C GLN A 21 -9.11 -37.57 30.43
N TYR A 22 -7.90 -37.54 29.84
CA TYR A 22 -7.74 -37.74 28.39
C TYR A 22 -8.11 -39.16 27.95
N LYS A 23 -7.72 -40.18 28.75
CA LYS A 23 -7.99 -41.59 28.43
C LYS A 23 -9.48 -41.90 28.38
N PHE A 24 -10.26 -41.39 29.34
CA PHE A 24 -11.70 -41.65 29.43
C PHE A 24 -12.56 -40.60 28.70
N ALA A 25 -11.97 -39.51 28.20
CA ALA A 25 -12.68 -38.47 27.47
C ALA A 25 -13.58 -39.00 26.33
N PRO A 26 -13.13 -39.92 25.45
CA PRO A 26 -13.97 -40.45 24.38
C PRO A 26 -15.21 -41.19 24.86
N ASP A 27 -15.12 -41.91 25.99
CA ASP A 27 -16.24 -42.70 26.49
C ASP A 27 -17.20 -41.84 27.33
N LEU A 28 -16.66 -40.85 28.06
CA LEU A 28 -17.45 -39.90 28.85
C LEU A 28 -18.30 -38.99 27.97
N ILE A 29 -17.74 -38.45 26.88
CA ILE A 29 -18.50 -37.57 25.99
C ILE A 29 -19.63 -38.32 25.27
N MET A 30 -19.43 -39.60 24.92
CA MET A 30 -20.47 -40.44 24.34
C MET A 30 -21.58 -40.79 25.34
N LEU A 31 -21.27 -40.82 26.64
CA LEU A 31 -22.23 -41.13 27.70
C LEU A 31 -23.08 -39.92 28.08
N ASP A 32 -22.45 -38.74 28.22
CA ASP A 32 -23.10 -37.48 28.57
C ASP A 32 -22.24 -36.28 28.12
N ALA A 33 -22.52 -35.76 26.92
CA ALA A 33 -21.72 -34.69 26.34
C ALA A 33 -21.80 -33.38 27.12
N TYR A 34 -23.00 -33.01 27.59
CA TYR A 34 -23.23 -31.77 28.32
C TYR A 34 -22.42 -31.75 29.64
N GLU A 35 -22.58 -32.76 30.49
CA GLU A 35 -21.85 -32.81 31.77
C GLU A 35 -20.34 -32.93 31.57
N THR A 36 -19.91 -33.66 30.53
CA THR A 36 -18.48 -33.83 30.21
C THR A 36 -17.85 -32.52 29.76
N VAL A 37 -18.51 -31.78 28.87
CA VAL A 37 -18.04 -30.49 28.37
C VAL A 37 -18.00 -29.43 29.47
N GLU A 38 -19.06 -29.34 30.29
CA GLU A 38 -19.08 -28.43 31.45
C GLU A 38 -17.93 -28.75 32.43
N SER A 39 -17.64 -30.04 32.62
CA SER A 39 -16.48 -30.45 33.41
C SER A 39 -15.17 -29.97 32.78
N TRP A 40 -14.99 -30.08 31.45
CA TRP A 40 -13.79 -29.60 30.78
C TRP A 40 -13.64 -28.07 30.85
N MET A 41 -14.73 -27.32 30.74
CA MET A 41 -14.71 -25.86 30.88
C MET A 41 -14.33 -25.39 32.29
N THR A 42 -14.68 -26.19 33.31
CA THR A 42 -14.34 -25.86 34.71
C THR A 42 -12.90 -26.25 35.08
N THR A 43 -12.22 -27.06 34.26
CA THR A 43 -10.88 -27.56 34.54
C THR A 43 -9.82 -26.77 33.77
N ASN A 44 -9.12 -25.87 34.46
CA ASN A 44 -8.20 -24.90 33.85
C ASN A 44 -6.87 -25.47 33.30
N ASN A 45 -6.55 -26.75 33.52
CA ASN A 45 -5.25 -27.34 33.15
C ASN A 45 -5.35 -28.38 32.02
N LEU A 46 -6.51 -28.51 31.37
CA LEU A 46 -6.67 -29.41 30.22
C LEU A 46 -6.07 -28.80 28.96
N ASN A 47 -5.40 -29.65 28.16
CA ASN A 47 -4.92 -29.31 26.84
C ASN A 47 -6.00 -29.68 25.81
N PRO A 48 -6.66 -28.71 25.14
CA PRO A 48 -7.73 -28.97 24.19
C PRO A 48 -7.30 -29.88 23.03
N ARG A 49 -6.02 -29.82 22.62
CA ARG A 49 -5.47 -30.65 21.53
C ARG A 49 -5.52 -32.14 21.86
N LYS A 50 -5.29 -32.51 23.12
CA LYS A 50 -5.38 -33.92 23.57
C LYS A 50 -6.83 -34.44 23.63
N LEU A 51 -7.82 -33.54 23.63
CA LEU A 51 -9.25 -33.89 23.62
C LEU A 51 -9.82 -33.99 22.20
N ILE A 52 -9.08 -33.55 21.16
CA ILE A 52 -9.51 -33.63 19.75
C ILE A 52 -9.97 -35.04 19.36
N PRO A 53 -9.27 -36.15 19.68
CA PRO A 53 -9.73 -37.49 19.32
C PRO A 53 -11.11 -37.84 19.90
N ALA A 54 -11.39 -37.42 21.14
CA ALA A 54 -12.69 -37.64 21.78
C ALA A 54 -13.79 -36.84 21.08
N MET A 55 -13.53 -35.55 20.82
CA MET A 55 -14.46 -34.66 20.12
C MET A 55 -14.72 -35.11 18.67
N MET A 56 -13.70 -35.58 17.96
CA MET A 56 -13.84 -36.09 16.60
C MET A 56 -14.65 -37.38 16.54
N ARG A 57 -14.43 -38.32 17.47
CA ARG A 57 -15.24 -39.55 17.58
C ARG A 57 -16.71 -39.19 17.78
N TYR A 58 -16.99 -38.34 18.76
CA TYR A 58 -18.34 -37.84 19.02
C TYR A 58 -18.94 -37.16 17.77
N SER A 59 -18.22 -36.24 17.14
CA SER A 59 -18.74 -35.51 15.96
C SER A 59 -18.89 -36.36 14.69
N SER A 60 -18.44 -37.62 14.70
CA SER A 60 -18.54 -38.55 13.56
C SER A 60 -19.79 -39.42 13.61
N GLU A 61 -20.39 -39.61 14.78
CA GLU A 61 -21.62 -40.39 14.90
C GLU A 61 -22.85 -39.51 14.64
N PRO A 62 -23.97 -40.06 14.14
CA PRO A 62 -25.21 -39.31 13.95
C PRO A 62 -25.84 -39.00 15.31
N HIS A 63 -25.82 -37.72 15.67
CA HIS A 63 -26.39 -37.19 16.91
C HIS A 63 -27.66 -36.40 16.64
N ALA A 64 -28.49 -36.19 17.66
CA ALA A 64 -29.62 -35.26 17.55
C ALA A 64 -29.10 -33.84 17.27
N LYS A 65 -29.89 -32.99 16.58
CA LYS A 65 -29.47 -31.65 16.09
C LYS A 65 -28.84 -30.70 17.14
N ASN A 66 -28.96 -30.99 18.44
CA ASN A 66 -28.44 -30.17 19.54
C ASN A 66 -27.25 -30.79 20.29
N GLU A 67 -26.92 -32.05 20.04
CA GLU A 67 -25.89 -32.78 20.80
C GLU A 67 -24.47 -32.43 20.32
N THR A 68 -24.30 -32.14 19.03
CA THR A 68 -23.02 -31.65 18.47
C THR A 68 -22.68 -30.24 18.93
N HIS A 69 -23.67 -29.49 19.44
CA HIS A 69 -23.50 -28.13 19.92
C HIS A 69 -22.59 -28.05 21.16
N GLU A 70 -22.56 -29.09 21.99
CA GLU A 70 -21.72 -29.09 23.20
C GLU A 70 -20.21 -29.08 22.86
N VAL A 71 -19.81 -29.81 21.81
CA VAL A 71 -18.42 -29.78 21.34
C VAL A 71 -18.07 -28.40 20.78
N ILE A 72 -18.97 -27.79 20.00
CA ILE A 72 -18.79 -26.44 19.48
C ILE A 72 -18.64 -25.44 20.62
N LYS A 73 -19.51 -25.51 21.64
CA LYS A 73 -19.47 -24.67 22.83
C LYS A 73 -18.12 -24.77 23.55
N TYR A 74 -17.57 -25.97 23.71
CA TYR A 74 -16.24 -26.16 24.28
C TYR A 74 -15.13 -25.51 23.45
N LEU A 75 -15.16 -25.72 22.13
CA LEU A 75 -14.17 -25.14 21.23
C LEU A 75 -14.26 -23.61 21.17
N GLU A 76 -15.47 -23.04 21.17
CA GLU A 76 -15.69 -21.59 21.31
C GLU A 76 -15.12 -21.06 22.63
N PHE A 77 -15.31 -21.79 23.73
CA PHE A 77 -14.69 -21.44 25.01
C PHE A 77 -13.16 -21.45 24.92
N CYS A 78 -12.56 -22.47 24.30
CA CYS A 78 -11.11 -22.54 24.08
C CYS A 78 -10.59 -21.38 23.23
N VAL A 79 -11.28 -21.04 22.15
CA VAL A 79 -10.86 -20.00 21.21
C VAL A 79 -11.08 -18.60 21.79
N HIS A 80 -12.27 -18.31 22.32
CA HIS A 80 -12.64 -16.96 22.76
C HIS A 80 -12.23 -16.62 24.19
N ARG A 81 -12.28 -17.58 25.13
CA ARG A 81 -11.96 -17.33 26.55
C ARG A 81 -10.54 -17.73 26.92
N LEU A 82 -10.08 -18.89 26.45
CA LEU A 82 -8.71 -19.34 26.73
C LEU A 82 -7.69 -18.77 25.74
N HIS A 83 -8.13 -18.08 24.68
CA HIS A 83 -7.27 -17.55 23.62
C HIS A 83 -6.31 -18.60 23.05
N ASN A 84 -6.84 -19.81 22.83
CA ASN A 84 -6.04 -20.90 22.33
C ASN A 84 -5.60 -20.64 20.87
N GLU A 85 -4.31 -20.83 20.60
CA GLU A 85 -3.68 -20.61 19.29
C GLU A 85 -3.36 -21.92 18.55
N ASP A 86 -3.81 -23.09 19.04
CA ASP A 86 -3.50 -24.38 18.41
C ASP A 86 -4.30 -24.59 17.12
N PRO A 87 -3.63 -24.81 15.97
CA PRO A 87 -4.33 -24.98 14.70
C PRO A 87 -5.30 -26.15 14.64
N GLY A 88 -5.05 -27.22 15.40
CA GLY A 88 -5.94 -28.37 15.45
C GLY A 88 -7.31 -28.03 16.04
N VAL A 89 -7.32 -27.17 17.07
CA VAL A 89 -8.55 -26.70 17.72
C VAL A 89 -9.36 -25.83 16.77
N HIS A 90 -8.71 -24.87 16.10
CA HIS A 90 -9.36 -23.98 15.13
C HIS A 90 -9.87 -24.74 13.90
N ASN A 91 -9.07 -25.67 13.34
CA ASN A 91 -9.47 -26.50 12.22
C ASN A 91 -10.64 -27.43 12.56
N LEU A 92 -10.69 -27.96 13.79
CA LEU A 92 -11.81 -28.78 14.24
C LEU A 92 -13.07 -27.92 14.37
N LEU A 93 -12.99 -26.75 15.01
CA LEU A 93 -14.12 -25.84 15.15
C LEU A 93 -14.68 -25.42 13.79
N LEU A 94 -13.81 -25.01 12.88
CA LEU A 94 -14.18 -24.72 11.49
C LEU A 94 -14.89 -25.92 10.84
N SER A 95 -14.42 -27.14 11.10
CA SER A 95 -15.02 -28.33 10.50
C SER A 95 -16.42 -28.63 10.99
N LEU A 96 -16.74 -28.25 12.22
CA LEU A 96 -18.07 -28.38 12.79
C LEU A 96 -18.99 -27.27 12.28
N TYR A 97 -18.50 -26.05 12.17
CA TYR A 97 -19.27 -24.95 11.58
C TYR A 97 -19.65 -25.20 10.12
N ALA A 98 -18.74 -25.73 9.30
CA ALA A 98 -19.04 -26.02 7.90
C ALA A 98 -20.17 -27.06 7.71
N LYS A 99 -20.38 -27.93 8.71
CA LYS A 99 -21.44 -28.94 8.72
C LYS A 99 -22.80 -28.43 9.21
N GLN A 100 -22.85 -27.28 9.90
CA GLN A 100 -24.12 -26.71 10.37
C GLN A 100 -24.96 -26.18 9.22
N GLU A 101 -26.30 -26.22 9.31
CA GLU A 101 -27.17 -25.70 8.25
C GLU A 101 -26.96 -24.19 7.98
N ASP A 102 -26.67 -23.41 9.02
CA ASP A 102 -26.45 -21.95 8.96
C ASP A 102 -24.95 -21.58 8.83
N ASP A 103 -24.65 -20.70 7.87
CA ASP A 103 -23.28 -20.23 7.57
C ASP A 103 -22.86 -19.05 8.45
N SER A 104 -23.78 -18.45 9.21
CA SER A 104 -23.53 -17.20 9.95
C SER A 104 -22.42 -17.36 10.99
N ALA A 105 -22.42 -18.48 11.73
CA ALA A 105 -21.37 -18.78 12.71
C ALA A 105 -20.01 -19.01 12.05
N LEU A 106 -19.98 -19.70 10.90
CA LEU A 106 -18.79 -19.93 10.10
C LEU A 106 -18.20 -18.61 9.57
N LEU A 107 -19.03 -17.74 9.00
CA LEU A 107 -18.61 -16.44 8.47
C LEU A 107 -18.06 -15.55 9.57
N ARG A 108 -18.74 -15.49 10.72
CA ARG A 108 -18.26 -14.74 11.88
C ARG A 108 -16.90 -15.28 12.36
N PHE A 109 -16.73 -16.60 12.40
CA PHE A 109 -15.46 -17.22 12.77
C PHE A 109 -14.34 -16.87 11.78
N LEU A 110 -14.60 -16.91 10.46
CA LEU A 110 -13.61 -16.56 9.44
C LEU A 110 -13.22 -15.07 9.45
N GLN A 111 -14.15 -14.18 9.80
CA GLN A 111 -13.92 -12.74 9.92
C GLN A 111 -13.23 -12.33 11.22
N CYS A 112 -13.29 -13.16 12.26
CA CYS A 112 -12.64 -12.89 13.54
C CYS A 112 -11.12 -13.05 13.45
N LYS A 113 -10.39 -12.00 13.81
CA LYS A 113 -8.94 -12.04 14.04
C LYS A 113 -8.66 -12.52 15.47
N PHE A 114 -8.05 -13.69 15.60
CA PHE A 114 -7.77 -14.32 16.89
C PHE A 114 -6.38 -13.99 17.43
N GLY A 115 -5.44 -13.58 16.56
CA GLY A 115 -4.14 -13.07 16.96
C GLY A 115 -4.25 -11.70 17.62
N LYS A 116 -4.30 -11.65 18.95
CA LYS A 116 -4.26 -10.36 19.68
C LYS A 116 -2.83 -9.80 19.73
N GLY A 117 -2.62 -8.61 19.18
CA GLY A 117 -1.61 -7.66 19.67
C GLY A 117 -0.13 -7.99 19.42
N ARG A 118 0.19 -8.85 18.46
CA ARG A 118 1.55 -8.97 17.93
C ARG A 118 1.56 -8.37 16.53
N GLU A 119 2.38 -7.33 16.31
CA GLU A 119 2.51 -6.66 15.00
C GLU A 119 2.83 -7.65 13.86
N ASN A 120 3.45 -8.80 14.18
CA ASN A 120 3.84 -9.85 13.23
C ASN A 120 3.24 -11.24 13.57
N GLY A 121 2.14 -11.31 14.32
CA GLY A 121 1.48 -12.59 14.63
C GLY A 121 0.52 -13.03 13.51
N PRO A 122 0.26 -14.34 13.33
CA PRO A 122 -0.78 -14.79 12.41
C PRO A 122 -2.16 -14.30 12.89
N GLU A 123 -2.94 -13.70 11.99
CA GLU A 123 -4.27 -13.17 12.32
C GLU A 123 -5.28 -14.28 12.63
N PHE A 124 -5.07 -15.46 12.06
CA PHE A 124 -5.88 -16.66 12.21
C PHE A 124 -5.00 -17.90 12.39
N PHE A 125 -5.54 -18.91 13.08
CA PHE A 125 -4.80 -20.13 13.43
C PHE A 125 -5.29 -21.38 12.69
N TYR A 126 -6.26 -21.28 11.78
CA TYR A 126 -6.67 -22.40 10.92
C TYR A 126 -5.87 -22.44 9.61
N ASP A 127 -5.90 -23.58 8.91
CA ASP A 127 -5.28 -23.74 7.59
C ASP A 127 -6.28 -23.30 6.49
N PRO A 128 -6.00 -22.23 5.71
CA PRO A 128 -6.91 -21.73 4.67
C PRO A 128 -7.19 -22.74 3.55
N LYS A 129 -6.21 -23.57 3.16
CA LYS A 129 -6.38 -24.58 2.10
C LYS A 129 -7.25 -25.73 2.58
N TYR A 130 -7.12 -26.13 3.84
CA TYR A 130 -8.03 -27.08 4.46
C TYR A 130 -9.44 -26.49 4.56
N ALA A 131 -9.56 -25.25 5.02
CA ALA A 131 -10.82 -24.53 5.14
C ALA A 131 -11.57 -24.47 3.81
N LEU A 132 -10.88 -24.10 2.74
CA LEU A 132 -11.45 -24.00 1.39
C LEU A 132 -11.95 -25.35 0.89
N ARG A 133 -11.13 -26.40 0.97
CA ARG A 133 -11.53 -27.75 0.55
C ARG A 133 -12.79 -28.23 1.27
N LEU A 134 -12.89 -27.93 2.56
CA LEU A 134 -14.05 -28.32 3.34
C LEU A 134 -15.28 -27.50 2.97
N CYS A 135 -15.17 -26.18 2.87
CA CYS A 135 -16.30 -25.31 2.54
C CYS A 135 -16.84 -25.62 1.13
N LEU A 136 -15.97 -25.95 0.16
CA LEU A 136 -16.38 -26.40 -1.16
C LEU A 136 -17.14 -27.73 -1.11
N LYS A 137 -16.68 -28.68 -0.29
CA LYS A 137 -17.35 -29.98 -0.12
C LYS A 137 -18.76 -29.82 0.46
N GLU A 138 -18.91 -28.96 1.47
CA GLU A 138 -20.19 -28.69 2.15
C GLU A 138 -21.02 -27.59 1.44
N LYS A 139 -20.59 -27.11 0.26
CA LYS A 139 -21.25 -26.09 -0.56
C LYS A 139 -21.46 -24.73 0.14
N ARG A 140 -20.55 -24.35 1.03
CA ARG A 140 -20.55 -23.06 1.77
C ARG A 140 -19.92 -21.96 0.92
N MET A 141 -20.63 -21.52 -0.12
CA MET A 141 -20.07 -20.66 -1.17
C MET A 141 -19.60 -19.29 -0.64
N ARG A 142 -20.38 -18.64 0.23
CA ARG A 142 -20.02 -17.33 0.83
C ARG A 142 -18.73 -17.43 1.66
N ALA A 143 -18.56 -18.51 2.41
CA ALA A 143 -17.34 -18.77 3.16
C ALA A 143 -16.14 -19.00 2.24
N CYS A 144 -16.34 -19.70 1.11
CA CYS A 144 -15.29 -19.89 0.11
C CYS A 144 -14.82 -18.56 -0.50
N VAL A 145 -15.74 -17.65 -0.85
CA VAL A 145 -15.39 -16.29 -1.34
C VAL A 145 -14.48 -15.58 -0.34
N HIS A 146 -14.86 -15.56 0.94
CA HIS A 146 -14.06 -14.94 1.99
C HIS A 146 -12.67 -15.58 2.12
N ILE A 147 -12.58 -16.91 2.03
CA ILE A 147 -11.28 -17.62 2.09
C ILE A 147 -10.41 -17.30 0.87
N TYR A 148 -10.96 -17.22 -0.34
CA TYR A 148 -10.21 -16.80 -1.52
C TYR A 148 -9.68 -15.37 -1.38
N GLY A 149 -10.49 -14.44 -0.87
CA GLY A 149 -10.06 -13.07 -0.59
C GLY A 149 -8.91 -13.01 0.43
N MET A 150 -8.98 -13.79 1.52
CA MET A 150 -7.88 -13.90 2.50
C MET A 150 -6.59 -14.51 1.92
N MET A 151 -6.71 -15.34 0.88
CA MET A 151 -5.57 -15.92 0.17
C MET A 151 -5.04 -15.00 -0.95
N SER A 152 -5.56 -13.77 -1.09
CA SER A 152 -5.27 -12.84 -2.18
C SER A 152 -5.58 -13.38 -3.58
N MET A 153 -6.48 -14.35 -3.66
CA MET A 153 -6.96 -14.96 -4.90
C MET A 153 -8.27 -14.28 -5.33
N HIS A 154 -8.17 -12.99 -5.67
CA HIS A 154 -9.35 -12.14 -5.91
C HIS A 154 -10.12 -12.54 -7.18
N GLU A 155 -9.45 -13.04 -8.22
CA GLU A 155 -10.11 -13.51 -9.45
C GLU A 155 -11.05 -14.69 -9.18
N GLU A 156 -10.58 -15.68 -8.44
CA GLU A 156 -11.38 -16.83 -8.04
C GLU A 156 -12.47 -16.43 -7.04
N ALA A 157 -12.18 -15.49 -6.13
CA ALA A 157 -13.16 -14.95 -5.19
C ALA A 157 -14.34 -14.31 -5.92
N VAL A 158 -14.07 -13.41 -6.88
CA VAL A 158 -15.08 -12.73 -7.70
C VAL A 158 -15.83 -13.72 -8.59
N ALA A 159 -15.13 -14.64 -9.26
CA ALA A 159 -15.77 -15.67 -10.09
C ALA A 159 -16.74 -16.56 -9.32
N LEU A 160 -16.43 -16.86 -8.05
CA LEU A 160 -17.31 -17.61 -7.17
C LEU A 160 -18.45 -16.75 -6.61
N ALA A 161 -18.14 -15.50 -6.23
CA ALA A 161 -19.13 -14.55 -5.72
C ALA A 161 -20.23 -14.28 -6.74
N LEU A 162 -19.88 -14.14 -8.03
CA LEU A 162 -20.83 -13.97 -9.12
C LEU A 162 -21.86 -15.10 -9.24
N GLN A 163 -21.55 -16.32 -8.79
CA GLN A 163 -22.50 -17.44 -8.78
C GLN A 163 -23.49 -17.38 -7.60
N VAL A 164 -23.17 -16.59 -6.57
CA VAL A 164 -23.95 -16.49 -5.32
C VAL A 164 -24.76 -15.20 -5.32
N ASP A 165 -24.06 -14.07 -5.47
CA ASP A 165 -24.62 -12.73 -5.35
C ASP A 165 -23.70 -11.72 -6.07
N PRO A 166 -24.18 -11.01 -7.11
CA PRO A 166 -23.38 -10.01 -7.81
C PRO A 166 -22.96 -8.84 -6.91
N GLU A 167 -23.74 -8.47 -5.88
CA GLU A 167 -23.36 -7.40 -4.95
C GLU A 167 -22.12 -7.81 -4.13
N LEU A 168 -22.03 -9.09 -3.74
CA LEU A 168 -20.85 -9.63 -3.06
C LEU A 168 -19.61 -9.59 -3.95
N ALA A 169 -19.79 -9.81 -5.26
CA ALA A 169 -18.69 -9.76 -6.23
C ALA A 169 -18.14 -8.34 -6.39
N MET A 170 -19.02 -7.32 -6.42
CA MET A 170 -18.62 -5.91 -6.44
C MET A 170 -17.85 -5.55 -5.16
N ALA A 171 -18.38 -5.92 -4.00
CA ALA A 171 -17.73 -5.67 -2.72
C ALA A 171 -16.36 -6.35 -2.58
N GLU A 172 -16.14 -7.50 -3.23
CA GLU A 172 -14.83 -8.15 -3.26
C GLU A 172 -13.86 -7.48 -4.24
N ALA A 173 -14.36 -7.01 -5.40
CA ALA A 173 -13.56 -6.27 -6.37
C ALA A 173 -13.09 -4.91 -5.83
N ASP A 174 -13.90 -4.23 -5.01
CA ASP A 174 -13.53 -2.94 -4.40
C ASP A 174 -12.50 -3.05 -3.28
N LYS A 175 -12.29 -4.22 -2.69
CA LYS A 175 -11.21 -4.41 -1.69
C LYS A 175 -9.82 -4.29 -2.29
N VAL A 176 -9.70 -4.44 -3.62
CA VAL A 176 -8.42 -4.33 -4.32
C VAL A 176 -8.17 -2.86 -4.65
N GLU A 177 -7.55 -2.14 -3.71
CA GLU A 177 -7.21 -0.71 -3.88
C GLU A 177 -5.81 -0.49 -4.47
N ASP A 178 -4.86 -1.40 -4.19
CA ASP A 178 -3.44 -1.20 -4.52
C ASP A 178 -3.07 -1.52 -5.98
N ASP A 179 -3.91 -2.28 -6.70
CA ASP A 179 -3.65 -2.73 -8.07
C ASP A 179 -4.82 -2.34 -8.99
N GLU A 180 -4.68 -1.20 -9.66
CA GLU A 180 -5.68 -0.67 -10.59
C GLU A 180 -5.96 -1.62 -11.77
N ASP A 181 -4.95 -2.32 -12.28
CA ASP A 181 -5.09 -3.24 -13.42
C ASP A 181 -5.90 -4.48 -13.02
N LEU A 182 -5.59 -5.06 -11.87
CA LEU A 182 -6.36 -6.17 -11.30
C LEU A 182 -7.77 -5.71 -10.96
N ARG A 183 -7.94 -4.56 -10.31
CA ARG A 183 -9.25 -3.98 -9.99
C ARG A 183 -10.08 -3.80 -11.25
N LYS A 184 -9.52 -3.22 -12.32
CA LYS A 184 -10.17 -3.07 -13.62
C LYS A 184 -10.58 -4.42 -14.20
N LYS A 185 -9.70 -5.42 -14.15
CA LYS A 185 -9.99 -6.79 -14.63
C LYS A 185 -11.16 -7.43 -13.87
N LEU A 186 -11.19 -7.32 -12.54
CA LEU A 186 -12.27 -7.86 -11.71
C LEU A 186 -13.60 -7.17 -12.01
N TRP A 187 -13.60 -5.83 -12.11
CA TRP A 187 -14.78 -5.06 -12.47
C TRP A 187 -15.30 -5.40 -13.88
N LEU A 188 -14.41 -5.67 -14.84
CA LEU A 188 -14.82 -6.18 -16.16
C LEU A 188 -15.43 -7.58 -16.10
N MET A 189 -14.91 -8.46 -15.24
CA MET A 189 -15.52 -9.78 -15.02
C MET A 189 -16.94 -9.66 -14.46
N VAL A 190 -17.15 -8.75 -13.50
CA VAL A 190 -18.48 -8.45 -12.94
C VAL A 190 -19.39 -7.86 -14.02
N ALA A 191 -18.92 -6.85 -14.76
CA ALA A 191 -19.67 -6.21 -15.84
C ALA A 191 -20.15 -7.23 -16.88
N LYS A 192 -19.23 -8.06 -17.36
CA LYS A 192 -19.52 -9.12 -18.33
C LYS A 192 -20.62 -10.04 -17.81
N HIS A 193 -20.51 -10.48 -16.56
CA HIS A 193 -21.49 -11.38 -15.98
C HIS A 193 -22.87 -10.73 -15.84
N VAL A 194 -22.95 -9.51 -15.33
CA VAL A 194 -24.21 -8.77 -15.16
C VAL A 194 -24.90 -8.53 -16.52
N ILE A 195 -24.12 -8.24 -17.56
CA ILE A 195 -24.63 -7.97 -18.92
C ILE A 195 -25.07 -9.25 -19.64
N GLU A 196 -24.30 -10.35 -19.52
CA GLU A 196 -24.55 -11.62 -20.23
C GLU A 196 -25.58 -12.53 -19.55
N GLN A 197 -25.65 -12.55 -18.22
CA GLN A 197 -26.54 -13.49 -17.50
C GLN A 197 -28.00 -13.03 -17.43
N GLU A 198 -28.28 -11.73 -17.53
CA GLU A 198 -29.63 -11.23 -17.39
C GLU A 198 -30.50 -11.52 -18.63
N LYS A 199 -31.55 -12.32 -18.41
CA LYS A 199 -32.65 -12.60 -19.38
C LYS A 199 -33.56 -11.40 -19.65
N GLY A 200 -33.08 -10.18 -19.38
CA GLY A 200 -33.80 -8.94 -19.60
C GLY A 200 -33.96 -8.63 -21.09
N THR A 201 -34.77 -7.62 -21.39
CA THR A 201 -34.77 -7.06 -22.75
C THR A 201 -33.43 -6.36 -23.00
N LYS A 202 -32.90 -6.42 -24.23
CA LYS A 202 -31.60 -5.82 -24.59
C LYS A 202 -31.43 -4.38 -24.08
N ARG A 203 -32.49 -3.57 -24.15
CA ARG A 203 -32.51 -2.18 -23.70
C ARG A 203 -32.34 -2.02 -22.19
N GLU A 204 -32.85 -2.96 -21.42
CA GLU A 204 -32.71 -2.96 -19.96
C GLU A 204 -31.27 -3.32 -19.54
N ASN A 205 -30.66 -4.31 -20.21
CA ASN A 205 -29.26 -4.66 -19.99
C ASN A 205 -28.32 -3.49 -20.34
N ILE A 206 -28.63 -2.73 -21.40
CA ILE A 206 -27.88 -1.51 -21.76
C ILE A 206 -28.00 -0.44 -20.67
N ARG A 207 -29.22 -0.16 -20.19
CA ARG A 207 -29.43 0.84 -19.13
C ARG A 207 -28.72 0.47 -17.83
N LYS A 208 -28.75 -0.81 -17.45
CA LYS A 208 -28.03 -1.31 -16.27
C LYS A 208 -26.52 -1.24 -16.45
N ALA A 209 -25.99 -1.58 -17.62
CA ALA A 209 -24.56 -1.42 -17.89
C ALA A 209 -24.12 0.04 -17.80
N ILE A 210 -24.94 0.99 -18.26
CA ILE A 210 -24.67 2.43 -18.12
C ILE A 210 -24.74 2.86 -16.65
N ALA A 211 -25.70 2.34 -15.87
CA ALA A 211 -25.76 2.60 -14.42
C ALA A 211 -24.52 2.04 -13.69
N PHE A 212 -24.12 0.82 -14.04
CA PHE A 212 -22.93 0.16 -13.52
C PHE A 212 -21.65 0.95 -13.83
N LEU A 213 -21.50 1.46 -15.06
CA LEU A 213 -20.37 2.34 -15.41
C LEU A 213 -20.31 3.59 -14.53
N LYS A 214 -21.46 4.18 -14.20
CA LYS A 214 -21.52 5.35 -13.31
C LYS A 214 -21.10 4.99 -11.88
N GLU A 215 -21.38 3.77 -11.41
CA GLU A 215 -20.95 3.29 -10.10
C GLU A 215 -19.44 3.05 -10.02
N THR A 216 -18.79 2.73 -11.15
CA THR A 216 -17.33 2.49 -11.20
C THR A 216 -16.46 3.76 -11.15
N ASP A 217 -17.05 4.95 -10.99
CA ASP A 217 -16.38 6.26 -10.85
C ASP A 217 -15.20 6.49 -11.82
N GLY A 218 -15.37 6.10 -13.09
CA GLY A 218 -14.36 6.30 -14.14
C GLY A 218 -13.31 5.19 -14.27
N LEU A 219 -13.35 4.14 -13.44
CA LEU A 219 -12.48 2.96 -13.57
C LEU A 219 -12.74 2.22 -14.89
N LEU A 220 -14.01 2.07 -15.27
CA LEU A 220 -14.42 1.48 -16.54
C LEU A 220 -14.93 2.55 -17.49
N LYS A 221 -14.57 2.40 -18.77
CA LYS A 221 -15.07 3.24 -19.85
C LYS A 221 -16.14 2.51 -20.64
N ILE A 222 -16.94 3.28 -21.38
CA ILE A 222 -17.92 2.70 -22.31
C ILE A 222 -17.27 1.77 -23.33
N GLU A 223 -16.06 2.13 -23.78
CA GLU A 223 -15.23 1.33 -24.69
C GLU A 223 -14.96 -0.09 -24.17
N ASP A 224 -14.83 -0.26 -22.85
CA ASP A 224 -14.51 -1.54 -22.26
C ASP A 224 -15.73 -2.49 -22.19
N ILE A 225 -16.96 -1.95 -22.14
CA ILE A 225 -18.19 -2.76 -22.05
C ILE A 225 -18.86 -3.01 -23.40
N LEU A 226 -18.59 -2.15 -24.41
CA LEU A 226 -19.16 -2.29 -25.75
C LEU A 226 -18.97 -3.69 -26.37
N PRO A 227 -17.81 -4.36 -26.21
CA PRO A 227 -17.60 -5.70 -26.76
C PRO A 227 -18.54 -6.79 -26.19
N PHE A 228 -19.18 -6.55 -25.04
CA PHE A 228 -20.12 -7.51 -24.43
C PHE A 228 -21.50 -7.46 -25.08
N PHE A 229 -21.77 -6.45 -25.91
CA PHE A 229 -23.03 -6.33 -26.64
C PHE A 229 -22.89 -6.87 -28.06
N PRO A 230 -23.93 -7.53 -28.60
CA PRO A 230 -23.91 -8.02 -29.97
C PRO A 230 -23.95 -6.88 -30.99
N ASP A 231 -23.40 -7.12 -32.19
CA ASP A 231 -23.24 -6.15 -33.29
C ASP A 231 -24.53 -5.40 -33.72
N PHE A 232 -25.70 -5.94 -33.39
CA PHE A 232 -27.02 -5.36 -33.70
C PHE A 232 -27.62 -4.53 -32.55
N ALA A 233 -26.86 -4.20 -31.51
CA ALA A 233 -27.28 -3.22 -30.53
C ALA A 233 -27.43 -1.85 -31.20
N LEU A 234 -28.58 -1.20 -31.03
CA LEU A 234 -28.83 0.10 -31.64
C LEU A 234 -27.98 1.16 -30.93
N ILE A 235 -27.14 1.85 -31.70
CA ILE A 235 -26.29 2.96 -31.23
C ILE A 235 -27.13 4.02 -30.48
N ASP A 236 -28.40 4.18 -30.86
CA ASP A 236 -29.34 5.10 -30.20
C ASP A 236 -29.51 4.83 -28.70
N ASP A 237 -29.40 3.57 -28.24
CA ASP A 237 -29.52 3.24 -26.82
C ASP A 237 -28.26 3.64 -26.01
N PHE A 238 -27.12 3.83 -26.68
CA PHE A 238 -25.85 4.27 -26.07
C PHE A 238 -25.56 5.75 -26.29
N LYS A 239 -26.36 6.46 -27.10
CA LYS A 239 -26.08 7.82 -27.56
C LYS A 239 -25.74 8.77 -26.41
N GLU A 240 -26.55 8.80 -25.36
CA GLU A 240 -26.32 9.69 -24.21
C GLU A 240 -25.01 9.37 -23.47
N ALA A 241 -24.73 8.08 -23.25
CA ALA A 241 -23.53 7.64 -22.57
C ALA A 241 -22.27 7.93 -23.41
N ILE A 242 -22.33 7.71 -24.73
CA ILE A 242 -21.25 8.05 -25.66
C ILE A 242 -21.01 9.56 -25.68
N CYS A 243 -22.08 10.37 -25.77
CA CYS A 243 -21.95 11.83 -25.75
C CYS A 243 -21.31 12.32 -24.43
N SER A 244 -21.70 11.76 -23.29
CA SER A 244 -21.09 12.08 -22.00
C SER A 244 -19.60 11.73 -21.98
N SER A 245 -19.22 10.52 -22.41
CA SER A 245 -17.81 10.13 -22.46
C SER A 245 -16.98 11.01 -23.40
N LEU A 246 -17.54 11.41 -24.56
CA LEU A 246 -16.87 12.32 -25.50
C LEU A 246 -16.69 13.72 -24.91
N ASP A 247 -17.68 14.24 -24.19
CA ASP A 247 -17.55 15.53 -23.50
C ASP A 247 -16.47 15.49 -22.42
N ASP A 248 -16.34 14.38 -21.70
CA ASP A 248 -15.31 14.23 -20.68
C ASP A 248 -13.90 14.11 -21.29
N TYR A 249 -13.76 13.42 -22.42
CA TYR A 249 -12.51 13.44 -23.19
C TYR A 249 -12.15 14.85 -23.67
N ASN A 250 -13.12 15.60 -24.19
CA ASN A 250 -12.87 16.98 -24.63
C ASN A 250 -12.40 17.86 -23.46
N LYS A 251 -13.01 17.74 -22.27
CA LYS A 251 -12.57 18.46 -21.08
C LYS A 251 -11.15 18.09 -20.67
N GLN A 252 -10.80 16.80 -20.66
CA GLN A 252 -9.45 16.33 -20.34
C GLN A 252 -8.42 16.86 -21.35
N ILE A 253 -8.77 16.87 -22.64
CA ILE A 253 -7.91 17.43 -23.69
C ILE A 253 -7.68 18.93 -23.48
N GLU A 254 -8.72 19.70 -23.16
CA GLU A 254 -8.57 21.12 -22.87
C GLU A 254 -7.75 21.38 -21.60
N GLN A 255 -7.94 20.57 -20.55
CA GLN A 255 -7.12 20.64 -19.35
C GLN A 255 -5.64 20.36 -19.66
N LEU A 256 -5.34 19.28 -20.38
CA LEU A 256 -3.97 18.94 -20.78
C LEU A 256 -3.33 20.02 -21.67
N LYS A 257 -4.10 20.63 -22.58
CA LYS A 257 -3.64 21.78 -23.37
C LYS A 257 -3.29 22.97 -22.48
N GLN A 258 -4.12 23.26 -21.48
CA GLN A 258 -3.87 24.33 -20.53
C GLN A 258 -2.61 24.05 -19.71
N GLU A 259 -2.47 22.84 -19.15
CA GLU A 259 -1.28 22.42 -18.40
C GLU A 259 -0.01 22.49 -19.26
N MET A 260 -0.07 22.09 -20.53
CA MET A 260 1.03 22.22 -21.48
C MET A 260 1.40 23.69 -21.73
N ASN A 261 0.41 24.57 -21.91
CA ASN A 261 0.64 26.01 -22.10
C ASN A 261 1.26 26.64 -20.85
N ASP A 262 0.77 26.29 -19.66
CA ASP A 262 1.28 26.78 -18.38
C ASP A 262 2.72 26.31 -18.14
N ALA A 263 3.01 25.04 -18.42
CA ALA A 263 4.37 24.49 -18.36
C ALA A 263 5.31 25.17 -19.37
N THR A 264 4.82 25.45 -20.59
CA THR A 264 5.59 26.15 -21.63
C THR A 264 5.89 27.58 -21.22
N HIS A 265 4.88 28.31 -20.72
CA HIS A 265 5.05 29.67 -20.22
C HIS A 265 5.98 29.71 -18.99
N GLY A 266 5.88 28.72 -18.10
CA GLY A 266 6.82 28.55 -16.99
C GLY A 266 8.26 28.33 -17.47
N ALA A 267 8.46 27.46 -18.45
CA ALA A 267 9.77 27.22 -19.04
C ALA A 267 10.33 28.47 -19.74
N ASP A 268 9.50 29.22 -20.47
CA ASP A 268 9.91 30.47 -21.11
C ASP A 268 10.30 31.55 -20.09
N ASN A 269 9.55 31.67 -19.00
CA ASN A 269 9.92 32.55 -17.89
C ASN A 269 11.28 32.18 -17.29
N ILE A 270 11.53 30.88 -17.09
CA ILE A 270 12.84 30.39 -16.60
C ILE A 270 13.94 30.72 -17.62
N ARG A 271 13.73 30.50 -18.92
CA ARG A 271 14.72 30.85 -19.96
C ARG A 271 15.00 32.35 -20.00
N ASN A 272 13.97 33.18 -19.85
CA ASN A 272 14.10 34.63 -19.76
C ASN A 272 14.90 35.06 -18.53
N ASP A 273 14.60 34.46 -17.36
CA ASP A 273 15.36 34.70 -16.13
C ASP A 273 16.83 34.27 -16.25
N ILE A 274 17.11 33.10 -16.85
CA ILE A 274 18.48 32.64 -17.12
C ILE A 274 19.19 33.62 -18.05
N SER A 275 18.53 34.08 -19.11
CA SER A 275 19.11 35.03 -20.08
C SER A 275 19.40 36.38 -19.42
N ALA A 276 18.49 36.88 -18.59
CA ALA A 276 18.69 38.10 -17.81
C ALA A 276 19.81 37.97 -16.78
N LEU A 277 19.95 36.81 -16.14
CA LEU A 277 21.06 36.51 -15.23
C LEU A 277 22.40 36.42 -15.98
N ALA A 278 22.43 35.82 -17.17
CA ALA A 278 23.62 35.71 -18.01
C ALA A 278 24.13 37.06 -18.54
N GLN A 279 23.31 38.12 -18.49
CA GLN A 279 23.73 39.47 -18.87
C GLN A 279 24.34 40.28 -17.71
N ARG A 280 24.28 39.79 -16.48
CA ARG A 280 24.87 40.47 -15.32
C ARG A 280 26.36 40.17 -15.27
N TYR A 281 27.19 41.19 -15.47
CA TYR A 281 28.63 41.12 -15.24
C TYR A 281 29.06 42.16 -14.20
N ALA A 282 30.05 41.82 -13.38
CA ALA A 282 30.83 42.75 -12.60
C ALA A 282 32.23 42.86 -13.20
N VAL A 283 32.79 44.05 -13.08
CA VAL A 283 34.16 44.32 -13.49
C VAL A 283 35.00 44.31 -12.22
N ILE A 284 36.08 43.52 -12.21
CA ILE A 284 36.97 43.39 -11.06
C ILE A 284 38.39 43.74 -11.51
N ASP A 285 39.10 44.48 -10.66
CA ASP A 285 40.49 44.82 -10.87
C ASP A 285 41.39 43.56 -10.69
N ARG A 286 42.48 43.48 -11.44
CA ARG A 286 43.44 42.35 -11.36
C ARG A 286 44.11 42.23 -10.00
N ASP A 287 44.18 43.33 -9.26
CA ASP A 287 44.81 43.40 -7.95
C ASP A 287 43.80 43.33 -6.78
N GLU A 288 42.54 42.98 -7.05
CA GLU A 288 41.51 42.87 -6.01
C GLU A 288 41.86 41.81 -4.95
N ASP A 289 41.81 42.21 -3.68
CA ASP A 289 42.15 41.38 -2.53
C ASP A 289 40.90 40.75 -1.88
N CYS A 290 41.04 39.52 -1.39
CA CYS A 290 39.99 38.87 -0.62
C CYS A 290 39.71 39.61 0.69
N GLY A 291 38.46 40.00 0.95
CA GLY A 291 38.10 40.72 2.18
C GLY A 291 38.39 39.98 3.51
N VAL A 292 38.47 38.65 3.48
CA VAL A 292 38.81 37.82 4.68
C VAL A 292 40.32 37.59 4.80
N CYS A 293 40.97 36.99 3.79
CA CYS A 293 42.38 36.58 3.90
C CYS A 293 43.40 37.58 3.31
N ARG A 294 42.91 38.66 2.69
CA ARG A 294 43.70 39.74 2.04
C ARG A 294 44.71 39.27 1.00
N ARG A 295 44.49 38.10 0.39
CA ARG A 295 45.25 37.61 -0.75
C ARG A 295 44.48 37.92 -2.03
N LYS A 296 45.20 38.19 -3.12
CA LYS A 296 44.62 38.45 -4.44
C LYS A 296 43.63 37.37 -4.87
N ILE A 297 42.53 37.79 -5.48
CA ILE A 297 41.46 36.89 -5.93
C ILE A 297 41.87 36.13 -7.19
N LEU A 298 42.45 36.84 -8.16
CA LEU A 298 42.82 36.30 -9.48
C LEU A 298 44.23 35.70 -9.52
N VAL A 299 44.56 34.84 -8.55
CA VAL A 299 45.83 34.12 -8.55
C VAL A 299 45.73 32.94 -9.51
N ALA A 300 46.31 33.08 -10.70
CA ALA A 300 46.66 31.94 -11.54
C ALA A 300 47.63 31.05 -10.74
N GLY A 301 47.13 29.92 -10.24
CA GLY A 301 47.86 29.08 -9.28
C GLY A 301 49.28 28.79 -9.77
N ARG A 302 50.29 29.27 -9.03
CA ARG A 302 51.69 28.86 -9.20
C ARG A 302 52.07 27.63 -8.38
N ASP A 303 51.10 27.01 -7.69
CA ASP A 303 51.36 25.89 -6.77
C ASP A 303 50.65 24.60 -7.19
N TYR A 304 50.68 24.27 -8.49
CA TYR A 304 50.59 22.87 -8.94
C TYR A 304 51.87 22.53 -9.69
N ARG A 305 52.85 22.00 -8.96
CA ARG A 305 54.07 21.46 -9.57
C ARG A 305 53.74 20.09 -10.20
N MET A 306 54.08 20.00 -11.48
CA MET A 306 54.35 18.79 -12.29
C MET A 306 53.21 18.16 -13.11
N ALA A 307 53.08 18.63 -14.35
CA ALA A 307 53.19 17.77 -15.54
C ALA A 307 53.61 18.65 -16.74
N ARG A 308 54.62 18.22 -17.50
CA ARG A 308 55.09 18.89 -18.72
C ARG A 308 53.99 18.90 -19.79
N GLY A 309 53.83 20.03 -20.48
CA GLY A 309 53.21 20.10 -21.80
C GLY A 309 52.11 21.16 -21.90
N TYR A 310 52.35 22.15 -22.77
CA TYR A 310 51.43 23.16 -23.33
C TYR A 310 50.51 23.92 -22.36
N ALA A 311 50.63 25.25 -22.39
CA ALA A 311 49.81 26.20 -21.63
C ALA A 311 48.30 25.99 -21.88
N SER A 312 47.66 25.26 -20.98
CA SER A 312 46.24 25.39 -20.71
C SER A 312 46.12 26.04 -19.34
N VAL A 313 45.49 27.21 -19.29
CA VAL A 313 45.13 27.90 -18.05
C VAL A 313 44.35 26.92 -17.18
N GLY A 314 44.97 26.39 -16.13
CA GLY A 314 44.31 25.51 -15.17
C GLY A 314 43.09 26.22 -14.53
N PRO A 315 42.09 25.46 -14.05
CA PRO A 315 40.86 26.05 -13.53
C PRO A 315 41.16 27.00 -12.38
N MET A 316 40.76 28.26 -12.53
CA MET A 316 40.86 29.29 -11.49
C MET A 316 40.11 28.82 -10.24
N ALA A 317 40.67 29.09 -9.06
CA ALA A 317 39.97 28.80 -7.82
C ALA A 317 38.67 29.61 -7.74
N PRO A 318 37.52 29.00 -7.38
CA PRO A 318 36.24 29.69 -7.37
C PRO A 318 36.24 30.84 -6.35
N PHE A 319 35.68 31.98 -6.75
CA PHE A 319 35.56 33.19 -5.93
C PHE A 319 34.17 33.82 -6.12
N TYR A 320 33.74 34.62 -5.15
CA TYR A 320 32.47 35.32 -5.17
C TYR A 320 32.71 36.83 -5.13
N VAL A 321 31.93 37.57 -5.92
CA VAL A 321 31.93 39.04 -5.94
C VAL A 321 30.53 39.53 -5.70
N PHE A 322 30.39 40.43 -4.72
CA PHE A 322 29.12 41.01 -4.34
C PHE A 322 28.86 42.31 -5.11
N PRO A 323 27.58 42.69 -5.31
CA PRO A 323 27.23 43.95 -5.99
C PRO A 323 27.80 45.22 -5.34
N CYS A 324 28.20 45.15 -4.06
CA CYS A 324 28.89 46.23 -3.34
C CYS A 324 30.39 46.37 -3.71
N GLY A 325 30.90 45.54 -4.62
CA GLY A 325 32.28 45.57 -5.10
C GLY A 325 33.25 44.63 -4.38
N HIS A 326 32.89 44.15 -3.19
CA HIS A 326 33.77 43.26 -2.42
C HIS A 326 33.90 41.85 -3.04
N ALA A 327 35.13 41.32 -3.06
CA ALA A 327 35.45 40.00 -3.55
C ALA A 327 36.03 39.07 -2.46
N PHE A 328 35.71 37.78 -2.53
CA PHE A 328 36.14 36.77 -1.56
C PHE A 328 36.45 35.43 -2.23
N HIS A 329 37.47 34.71 -1.77
CA HIS A 329 37.65 33.30 -2.17
C HIS A 329 36.47 32.47 -1.64
N ALA A 330 36.02 31.47 -2.41
CA ALA A 330 34.87 30.65 -2.01
C ALA A 330 35.06 29.98 -0.64
N GLN A 331 36.28 29.49 -0.34
CA GLN A 331 36.59 28.86 0.95
C GLN A 331 36.60 29.87 2.11
N CYS A 332 37.13 31.08 1.88
CA CYS A 332 37.17 32.12 2.88
C CYS A 332 35.78 32.66 3.22
N LEU A 333 34.92 32.84 2.21
CA LEU A 333 33.55 33.27 2.42
C LEU A 333 32.74 32.23 3.19
N ILE A 334 32.83 30.94 2.80
CA ILE A 334 32.12 29.86 3.50
C ILE A 334 32.58 29.77 4.95
N ALA A 335 33.89 29.80 5.21
CA ALA A 335 34.43 29.76 6.57
C ALA A 335 33.92 30.94 7.41
N HIS A 336 33.89 32.16 6.82
CA HIS A 336 33.43 33.35 7.51
C HIS A 336 31.93 33.31 7.82
N VAL A 337 31.09 32.94 6.84
CA VAL A 337 29.63 32.81 7.05
C VAL A 337 29.31 31.73 8.09
N THR A 338 29.95 30.56 7.99
CA THR A 338 29.73 29.45 8.95
C THR A 338 30.13 29.83 10.37
N GLN A 339 31.09 30.75 10.55
CA GLN A 339 31.56 31.19 11.86
C GLN A 339 30.73 32.35 12.44
N CYS A 340 29.94 33.05 11.61
CA CYS A 340 29.18 34.23 12.00
C CYS A 340 27.65 34.02 12.07
N THR A 341 27.10 32.90 11.59
CA THR A 341 25.65 32.62 11.66
C THR A 341 25.26 31.88 12.95
N ASN A 342 24.34 32.48 13.74
CA ASN A 342 23.60 31.78 14.80
C ASN A 342 22.44 30.95 14.19
N GLU A 343 21.97 29.94 14.93
CA GLU A 343 21.08 28.81 14.52
C GLU A 343 19.77 29.17 13.76
N THR A 344 19.36 30.44 13.68
CA THR A 344 18.13 30.86 12.99
C THR A 344 18.33 31.28 11.52
N GLN A 345 19.56 31.38 10.99
CA GLN A 345 19.83 31.71 9.58
C GLN A 345 20.44 30.55 8.76
N VAL A 346 20.38 29.33 9.28
CA VAL A 346 20.96 28.11 8.67
C VAL A 346 20.34 27.79 7.30
N SER A 347 19.11 28.20 7.04
CA SER A 347 18.40 27.93 5.77
C SER A 347 19.10 28.53 4.54
N VAL A 348 19.73 29.70 4.66
CA VAL A 348 20.40 30.35 3.52
C VAL A 348 21.73 29.66 3.20
N VAL A 349 22.44 29.23 4.23
CA VAL A 349 23.72 28.49 4.10
C VAL A 349 23.47 27.11 3.49
N ASP A 350 22.41 26.42 3.91
CA ASP A 350 22.01 25.14 3.34
C ASP A 350 21.56 25.26 1.88
N ILE A 351 20.91 26.36 1.48
CA ILE A 351 20.56 26.62 0.06
C ILE A 351 21.83 26.81 -0.79
N VAL A 352 22.85 27.52 -0.29
CA VAL A 352 24.12 27.70 -1.01
C VAL A 352 24.92 26.40 -1.09
N LEU A 353 24.93 25.60 -0.03
CA LEU A 353 25.59 24.29 0.01
C LEU A 353 24.88 23.24 -0.85
N SER A 354 23.55 23.27 -0.93
CA SER A 354 22.76 22.39 -1.81
C SER A 354 22.87 22.79 -3.28
N TYR A 355 22.97 24.09 -3.61
CA TYR A 355 23.30 24.56 -4.96
C TYR A 355 24.67 24.03 -5.44
N LYS A 356 25.66 23.98 -4.54
CA LYS A 356 26.98 23.37 -4.79
C LYS A 356 26.89 21.87 -5.10
N ARG A 357 25.92 21.18 -4.49
CA ARG A 357 25.65 19.75 -4.69
C ARG A 357 24.88 19.48 -6.00
N LEU A 358 24.05 20.42 -6.45
CA LEU A 358 23.37 20.41 -7.75
C LEU A 358 24.31 20.72 -8.92
N GLN A 359 25.22 21.70 -8.78
CA GLN A 359 26.24 22.00 -9.80
C GLN A 359 27.21 20.83 -10.07
N SER A 360 27.51 20.01 -9.07
CA SER A 360 28.30 18.79 -9.27
C SER A 360 27.60 17.71 -10.12
N GLY A 361 26.28 17.81 -10.32
CA GLY A 361 25.51 16.93 -11.21
C GLY A 361 25.31 17.46 -12.64
N TRP A 362 25.51 18.77 -12.87
CA TRP A 362 25.29 19.46 -14.15
C TRP A 362 26.61 20.00 -14.72
N ASN A 363 27.61 19.13 -14.84
CA ASN A 363 28.97 19.46 -15.30
C ASN A 363 29.07 19.86 -16.78
N THR A 364 28.02 20.44 -17.41
CA THR A 364 28.03 20.68 -18.86
C THR A 364 27.35 21.93 -19.39
N VAL A 365 26.78 22.84 -18.59
CA VAL A 365 26.22 24.08 -19.17
C VAL A 365 26.40 25.29 -18.25
N ALA A 366 27.60 25.86 -18.27
CA ALA A 366 27.84 27.31 -18.20
C ALA A 366 29.36 27.55 -18.24
N SER A 367 29.99 27.18 -19.35
CA SER A 367 31.28 27.75 -19.75
C SER A 367 31.07 29.21 -20.14
N GLY A 368 30.71 30.05 -19.18
CA GLY A 368 30.64 31.50 -19.36
C GLY A 368 32.04 32.00 -19.60
N GLY A 369 32.38 32.21 -20.87
CA GLY A 369 33.72 32.61 -21.31
C GLY A 369 34.19 33.86 -20.56
N LEU A 370 35.34 33.77 -19.90
CA LEU A 370 36.07 34.93 -19.43
C LEU A 370 36.57 35.68 -20.67
N HIS A 371 35.92 36.79 -21.02
CA HIS A 371 36.44 37.65 -22.07
C HIS A 371 37.51 38.57 -21.46
N ILE A 372 38.77 38.13 -21.51
CA ILE A 372 39.91 38.94 -21.09
C ILE A 372 40.18 39.94 -22.20
N SER A 373 39.66 41.16 -22.07
CA SER A 373 40.06 42.29 -22.89
C SER A 373 41.50 42.70 -22.52
N HIS A 374 42.29 43.15 -23.49
CA HIS A 374 43.66 43.67 -23.26
C HIS A 374 43.73 44.98 -22.46
N THR A 375 42.58 45.53 -22.04
CA THR A 375 42.44 46.61 -21.06
C THR A 375 42.55 46.07 -19.62
N LYS A 376 42.92 46.92 -18.66
CA LYS A 376 43.34 46.52 -17.29
C LYS A 376 42.32 45.67 -16.50
N ASP A 377 41.05 45.63 -16.92
CA ASP A 377 39.96 45.07 -16.13
C ASP A 377 39.47 43.71 -16.66
N VAL A 378 38.97 42.86 -15.75
CA VAL A 378 38.36 41.56 -16.09
C VAL A 378 36.84 41.64 -15.90
N LYS A 379 36.07 41.35 -16.95
CA LYS A 379 34.62 41.18 -16.85
C LYS A 379 34.30 39.76 -16.37
N VAL A 380 33.60 39.65 -15.24
CA VAL A 380 33.16 38.39 -14.65
C VAL A 380 31.64 38.37 -14.57
N LEU A 381 31.00 37.31 -15.04
CA LEU A 381 29.55 37.15 -14.94
C LEU A 381 29.14 36.94 -13.47
N VAL A 382 28.21 37.75 -12.96
CA VAL A 382 27.76 37.71 -11.56
C VAL A 382 26.37 37.10 -11.49
N PHE A 383 26.30 35.91 -10.90
CA PHE A 383 25.05 35.26 -10.53
C PHE A 383 24.78 35.48 -9.04
N SER A 384 24.17 36.62 -8.66
CA SER A 384 23.55 36.75 -7.34
C SER A 384 22.36 37.71 -7.37
N LYS A 385 21.25 37.27 -6.75
CA LYS A 385 19.97 38.00 -6.60
C LYS A 385 19.78 38.58 -5.19
N TYR A 386 20.76 38.44 -4.30
CA TYR A 386 20.62 38.84 -2.89
C TYR A 386 21.47 40.08 -2.58
N GLY A 387 20.79 41.16 -2.20
CA GLY A 387 21.38 42.41 -1.74
C GLY A 387 22.11 42.22 -0.41
N CYS A 388 23.19 42.98 -0.23
CA CYS A 388 24.01 42.96 0.98
C CYS A 388 23.16 43.34 2.20
N MET A 389 22.96 42.43 3.15
CA MET A 389 22.60 42.82 4.52
C MET A 389 23.84 43.48 5.15
N GLN A 390 23.65 44.66 5.71
CA GLN A 390 24.69 45.44 6.41
C GLN A 390 25.06 44.82 7.76
#